data_AF-A0A2G5LQX5-F1
#
_entry.id   AF-A0A2G5LQX5-F1
#
_cell.length_a   1.000
_cell.length_b   1.000
_cell.length_c   1.000
_cell.angle_alpha   90.00
_cell.angle_beta   90.00
_cell.angle_gamma   90.00
#
_symmetry.space_group_name_H-M   'P 1'
#
loop_
_entity.id
_entity.type
_entity.pdbx_description
1 polymer ?
#
loop_
_entity_poly.entity_id
_entity_poly.type
_entity_poly.pdbx_seq_one_letter_code
_entity_poly.pdbx_strand_id
1 'polypeptide(L)'
;MQIPETMDRYRQLRTNFTDTHPLVIDTEAAAEDIQCAAHQRIRAATDLLETFTCLTYEHADLKDISHIINALYLLVQDGCDLLEAAQHVQLQPAVDTQPQPSQPLS
;
A
#
# COMPACT_ATOMS: atom_id res chain seq x y z
N MET A 1 -7.97 -29.22 -8.33
CA MET A 1 -7.63 -28.47 -7.11
C MET A 1 -8.21 -27.08 -7.33
N GLN A 2 -9.31 -26.77 -6.66
CA GLN A 2 -10.10 -25.57 -6.88
C GLN A 2 -9.50 -24.48 -6.00
N ILE A 3 -8.88 -23.46 -6.60
CA ILE A 3 -8.39 -22.28 -5.88
C ILE A 3 -9.65 -21.50 -5.47
N PRO A 4 -9.97 -21.35 -4.17
CA PRO A 4 -11.11 -20.56 -3.76
C PRO A 4 -10.88 -19.10 -4.14
N GLU A 5 -11.95 -18.35 -4.36
CA GLU A 5 -11.96 -16.93 -4.74
C GLU A 5 -11.33 -16.02 -3.67
N THR A 6 -10.00 -16.03 -3.54
CA THR A 6 -9.24 -15.12 -2.67
C THR A 6 -8.42 -14.11 -3.47
N MET A 7 -8.66 -13.99 -4.78
CA MET A 7 -7.84 -13.16 -5.67
C MET A 7 -8.09 -11.65 -5.57
N ASP A 8 -9.11 -11.19 -4.84
CA ASP A 8 -9.42 -9.75 -4.71
C ASP A 8 -8.98 -9.11 -3.39
N ARG A 9 -8.63 -9.91 -2.37
CA ARG A 9 -8.23 -9.40 -1.04
C ARG A 9 -6.81 -8.84 -1.01
N TYR A 10 -5.88 -9.46 -1.73
CA TYR A 10 -4.46 -9.08 -1.65
C TYR A 10 -4.03 -8.36 -2.92
N ARG A 11 -3.80 -7.05 -2.80
CA ARG A 11 -3.27 -6.22 -3.89
C ARG A 11 -1.75 -6.19 -3.81
N GLN A 12 -1.07 -6.46 -4.91
CA GLN A 12 0.39 -6.41 -4.97
C GLN A 12 0.89 -4.97 -5.01
N LEU A 13 2.02 -4.70 -4.34
CA LEU A 13 2.78 -3.46 -4.53
C LEU A 13 3.50 -3.48 -5.88
N ARG A 14 3.56 -2.33 -6.56
CA ARG A 14 4.29 -2.18 -7.84
C ARG A 14 5.81 -2.30 -7.67
N THR A 15 6.30 -2.15 -6.46
CA THR A 15 7.72 -2.25 -6.07
C THR A 15 8.19 -3.69 -5.89
N ASN A 16 7.33 -4.69 -6.05
CA ASN A 16 7.75 -6.09 -6.08
C ASN A 16 8.60 -6.36 -7.34
N PHE A 17 9.87 -6.72 -7.16
CA PHE A 17 10.80 -7.03 -8.27
C PHE A 17 10.94 -8.53 -8.56
N THR A 18 10.11 -9.36 -7.93
CA THR A 18 10.20 -10.83 -8.01
C THR A 18 8.85 -11.41 -8.38
N ASP A 19 8.85 -12.52 -9.12
CA ASP A 19 7.64 -13.21 -9.57
C ASP A 19 6.73 -13.70 -8.42
N THR A 20 7.28 -13.85 -7.21
CA THR A 20 6.56 -14.29 -6.02
C THR A 20 5.80 -13.18 -5.30
N HIS A 21 6.01 -11.90 -5.65
CA HIS A 21 5.32 -10.72 -5.10
C HIS A 21 5.05 -10.77 -3.58
N PRO A 22 6.10 -10.86 -2.74
CA PRO A 22 5.95 -11.16 -1.31
C PRO A 22 5.29 -10.04 -0.49
N LEU A 23 5.29 -8.80 -0.99
CA LEU A 23 4.69 -7.66 -0.29
C LEU A 23 3.33 -7.33 -0.91
N VAL A 24 2.28 -7.44 -0.10
CA VAL A 24 0.90 -7.22 -0.51
C VAL A 24 0.19 -6.29 0.45
N ILE A 25 -0.82 -5.59 -0.08
CA ILE A 25 -1.78 -4.79 0.67
C ILE A 25 -3.00 -5.67 0.90
N ASP A 26 -3.39 -5.83 2.15
CA ASP A 26 -4.66 -6.46 2.53
C ASP A 26 -5.80 -5.44 2.36
N THR A 27 -6.60 -5.59 1.30
CA THR A 27 -7.71 -4.67 0.98
C THR A 27 -8.94 -4.89 1.88
N GLU A 28 -8.96 -5.94 2.70
CA GLU A 28 -9.98 -6.12 3.74
C GLU A 28 -9.60 -5.43 5.07
N ALA A 29 -8.39 -4.87 5.19
CA ALA A 29 -8.02 -4.07 6.35
C ALA A 29 -8.83 -2.76 6.40
N ALA A 30 -8.98 -2.18 7.59
CA ALA A 30 -9.68 -0.91 7.74
C ALA A 30 -9.00 0.18 6.91
N ALA A 31 -9.79 0.98 6.19
CA ALA A 31 -9.26 2.05 5.34
C ALA A 31 -8.36 3.02 6.13
N GLU A 32 -8.68 3.28 7.40
CA GLU A 32 -7.88 4.10 8.32
C GLU A 32 -6.49 3.51 8.60
N ASP A 33 -6.39 2.18 8.73
CA ASP A 33 -5.12 1.49 8.95
C ASP A 33 -4.25 1.56 7.69
N ILE A 34 -4.86 1.35 6.52
CA ILE A 34 -4.17 1.45 5.22
C ILE A 34 -3.69 2.90 5.00
N GLN A 35 -4.51 3.91 5.33
CA GLN A 35 -4.14 5.32 5.27
C GLN A 35 -3.00 5.67 6.24
N CYS A 36 -3.06 5.18 7.47
CA CYS A 36 -1.98 5.35 8.44
C CYS A 36 -0.66 4.77 7.90
N ALA A 37 -0.70 3.57 7.33
CA ALA A 37 0.47 2.93 6.73
C ALA A 37 1.02 3.72 5.52
N ALA A 38 0.13 4.28 4.68
CA ALA A 38 0.51 5.12 3.56
C ALA A 38 1.19 6.42 4.02
N HIS A 39 0.58 7.08 5.01
CA HIS A 39 1.10 8.31 5.58
C HIS A 39 2.48 8.10 6.21
N GLN A 40 2.69 6.99 6.93
CA GLN A 40 4.00 6.67 7.49
C GLN A 40 5.10 6.54 6.41
N ARG A 41 4.81 5.90 5.28
CA ARG A 41 5.78 5.75 4.17
C ARG A 41 6.09 7.07 3.48
N ILE A 42 5.06 7.85 3.17
CA ILE A 42 5.24 9.17 2.54
C ILE A 42 6.02 10.09 3.48
N ARG A 43 5.70 10.07 4.78
CA ARG A 43 6.43 10.88 5.75
C ARG A 43 7.89 10.45 5.90
N ALA A 44 8.15 9.14 5.98
CA ALA A 44 9.51 8.63 5.98
C ALA A 44 10.31 9.04 4.72
N ALA A 45 9.65 9.06 3.55
CA ALA A 45 10.26 9.56 2.32
C ALA A 45 10.59 11.06 2.41
N THR A 46 9.69 11.88 2.94
CA THR A 46 9.92 13.30 3.16
C THR A 46 11.08 13.55 4.12
N ASP A 47 11.08 12.90 5.28
CA ASP A 47 12.14 13.03 6.29
C ASP A 47 13.51 12.59 5.72
N LEU A 48 13.52 11.54 4.89
CA LEU A 48 14.72 11.07 4.20
C LEU A 48 15.19 12.06 3.13
N LEU A 49 14.27 12.68 2.38
CA LEU A 49 14.59 13.67 1.35
C LEU A 49 15.18 14.95 1.96
N GLU A 50 14.63 15.41 3.09
CA GLU A 50 15.18 16.54 3.86
C GLU A 50 16.62 16.24 4.30
N THR A 51 16.83 15.05 4.88
CA THR A 51 18.17 14.58 5.29
C THR A 51 19.13 14.50 4.10
N PHE A 52 18.66 13.98 2.97
CA PHE A 52 19.46 13.82 1.77
C PHE A 52 19.88 15.16 1.14
N THR A 53 19.00 16.16 1.20
CA THR A 53 19.32 17.52 0.74
C THR A 53 20.49 18.11 1.54
N CYS A 54 20.55 17.85 2.85
CA CYS A 54 21.71 18.24 3.67
C CYS A 54 22.98 17.43 3.31
N LEU A 55 22.86 16.12 3.11
CA LEU A 55 24.02 15.25 2.80
C LEU A 55 24.65 15.53 1.43
N THR A 56 23.84 15.81 0.41
CA THR A 56 24.33 16.17 -0.93
C THR A 56 25.14 17.47 -0.93
N TYR A 57 24.87 18.37 0.02
CA TYR A 57 25.65 19.59 0.22
C TYR A 57 27.04 19.29 0.83
N GLU A 58 27.16 18.20 1.60
CA GLU A 58 28.33 17.87 2.42
C GLU A 58 28.99 16.52 2.08
N HIS A 59 29.17 16.13 0.81
CA HIS A 59 30.02 14.99 0.37
C HIS A 59 29.35 13.61 0.13
N ALA A 60 28.08 13.51 -0.29
CA ALA A 60 27.53 12.22 -0.71
C ALA A 60 28.26 11.64 -1.96
N ASP A 61 28.76 10.40 -1.88
CA ASP A 61 29.28 9.66 -3.06
C ASP A 61 28.11 9.13 -3.92
N LEU A 62 28.38 8.85 -5.21
CA LEU A 62 27.40 8.41 -6.19
C LEU A 62 26.64 7.13 -5.76
N LYS A 63 27.28 6.29 -4.94
CA LYS A 63 26.65 5.10 -4.34
C LYS A 63 25.61 5.46 -3.29
N ASP A 64 25.93 6.39 -2.39
CA ASP A 64 25.01 6.85 -1.34
C ASP A 64 23.78 7.49 -1.99
N ILE A 65 23.99 8.30 -3.02
CA ILE A 65 22.93 8.90 -3.83
C ILE A 65 22.03 7.80 -4.42
N SER A 66 22.60 6.77 -5.06
CA SER A 66 21.82 5.71 -5.70
C SER A 66 21.01 4.89 -4.68
N HIS A 67 21.57 4.59 -3.52
CA HIS A 67 20.86 3.87 -2.45
C HIS A 67 19.72 4.69 -1.85
N ILE A 68 19.95 5.99 -1.61
CA ILE A 68 18.93 6.90 -1.06
C ILE A 68 17.80 7.12 -2.07
N ILE A 69 18.12 7.34 -3.36
CA ILE A 69 17.11 7.47 -4.41
C ILE A 69 16.27 6.19 -4.52
N ASN A 70 16.88 5.01 -4.41
CA ASN A 70 16.14 3.75 -4.43
C ASN A 70 15.20 3.63 -3.21
N ALA A 71 15.66 3.97 -2.00
CA ALA A 71 14.82 3.96 -0.81
C ALA A 71 13.65 4.95 -0.92
N LEU A 72 13.90 6.17 -1.41
CA LEU A 72 12.88 7.17 -1.69
C LEU A 72 11.85 6.67 -2.70
N TYR A 73 12.30 6.07 -3.80
CA TYR A 73 11.43 5.49 -4.81
C TYR A 73 10.48 4.44 -4.22
N LEU A 74 11.01 3.51 -3.42
CA LEU A 74 10.21 2.47 -2.77
C LEU A 74 9.18 3.05 -1.80
N LEU A 75 9.60 3.96 -0.92
CA LEU A 75 8.70 4.57 0.07
C LEU A 75 7.57 5.37 -0.59
N VAL A 76 7.88 6.14 -1.63
CA VAL A 76 6.87 6.94 -2.35
C VAL A 76 5.91 6.03 -3.12
N GLN A 77 6.42 5.04 -3.85
CA GLN A 77 5.57 4.12 -4.61
C GLN A 77 4.66 3.30 -3.70
N ASP A 78 5.20 2.73 -2.61
CA ASP A 78 4.41 1.98 -1.64
C ASP A 78 3.35 2.87 -0.98
N GLY A 79 3.71 4.12 -0.65
CA GLY A 79 2.77 5.11 -0.12
C GLY A 79 1.63 5.41 -1.09
N CYS A 80 1.92 5.60 -2.38
CA CYS A 80 0.91 5.80 -3.41
C CYS A 80 0.00 4.58 -3.58
N ASP A 81 0.57 3.37 -3.62
CA ASP A 81 -0.20 2.13 -3.76
C ASP A 81 -1.16 1.92 -2.59
N LEU A 82 -0.73 2.24 -1.37
CA LEU A 82 -1.58 2.20 -0.17
C LEU A 82 -2.68 3.27 -0.20
N LEU A 83 -2.39 4.49 -0.67
CA LEU A 83 -3.42 5.53 -0.80
C LEU A 83 -4.49 5.12 -1.81
N GLU A 84 -4.10 4.59 -2.96
CA GLU A 84 -5.04 4.06 -3.95
C GLU A 84 -5.86 2.92 -3.35
N ALA A 85 -5.24 1.96 -2.66
CA ALA A 85 -5.96 0.87 -2.01
C ALA A 85 -6.96 1.39 -0.97
N ALA A 86 -6.57 2.32 -0.11
CA ALA A 86 -7.47 2.89 0.90
C ALA A 86 -8.67 3.62 0.28
N GLN A 87 -8.45 4.37 -0.82
CA GLN A 87 -9.54 5.02 -1.55
C GLN A 87 -10.53 3.99 -2.11
N HIS A 88 -10.03 2.89 -2.67
CA HIS A 88 -10.86 1.80 -3.17
C HIS A 88 -11.66 1.13 -2.05
N VAL A 89 -11.07 0.92 -0.87
CA VAL A 89 -11.79 0.36 0.31
C VAL A 89 -12.88 1.31 0.79
N GLN A 90 -12.60 2.61 0.82
CA GLN A 90 -13.54 3.61 1.32
C GLN A 90 -14.71 3.90 0.37
N LEU A 91 -14.51 3.67 -0.93
CA LEU A 91 -15.53 3.82 -1.98
C LEU A 91 -16.38 2.56 -2.20
N GLN A 92 -15.96 1.41 -1.67
CA GLN A 92 -16.79 0.21 -1.69
C GLN A 92 -17.95 0.41 -0.68
N PRO A 93 -19.21 0.47 -1.14
CA PRO A 93 -20.34 0.48 -0.23
C PRO A 93 -20.30 -0.81 0.58
N ALA A 94 -20.68 -0.76 1.85
CA ALA A 94 -20.87 -1.93 2.68
C ALA A 94 -21.94 -2.86 2.06
N VAL A 95 -21.54 -3.70 1.11
CA VAL A 95 -22.32 -4.84 0.64
C VAL A 95 -22.14 -5.91 1.71
N ASP A 96 -23.01 -5.85 2.74
CA ASP A 96 -23.61 -7.01 3.39
C ASP A 96 -24.34 -6.61 4.67
N THR A 97 -25.53 -6.02 4.51
CA THR A 97 -26.63 -6.29 5.44
C THR A 97 -27.94 -6.26 4.65
N GLN A 98 -28.13 -7.23 3.74
CA GLN A 98 -29.46 -7.50 3.21
C GLN A 98 -30.26 -8.28 4.27
N PRO A 99 -31.45 -7.79 4.70
CA PRO A 99 -32.34 -8.59 5.52
C PRO A 99 -32.89 -9.75 4.70
N GLN A 100 -32.64 -10.99 5.16
CA GLN A 100 -33.24 -12.21 4.60
C GLN A 100 -34.76 -12.03 4.45
N PRO A 101 -35.35 -12.23 3.27
CA PRO A 101 -36.80 -12.30 3.15
C PRO A 101 -37.28 -13.61 3.77
N SER A 102 -38.00 -13.49 4.88
CA SER A 102 -38.72 -14.59 5.54
C SER A 102 -39.58 -15.34 4.52
N GLN A 103 -39.28 -16.63 4.33
CA GLN A 103 -40.12 -17.54 3.52
C GLN A 103 -41.51 -17.69 4.18
N PRO A 104 -42.62 -17.68 3.42
CA PRO A 104 -43.90 -18.09 3.96
C PRO A 104 -43.98 -19.62 3.98
N LEU A 105 -44.22 -20.20 5.16
CA LEU A 105 -44.62 -21.60 5.28
C LEU A 105 -46.00 -21.78 4.63
N SER A 106 -46.09 -22.72 3.68
CA SER A 106 -47.36 -23.32 3.25
C SER A 106 -47.79 -24.41 4.21
#